data_AF-A0A2D6VKG0-F1
#
_entry.id   AF-A0A2D6VKG0-F1
#
_cell.length_a   1.000
_cell.length_b   1.000
_cell.length_c   1.000
_cell.angle_alpha   90.00
_cell.angle_beta   90.00
_cell.angle_gamma   90.00
#
_symmetry.space_group_name_H-M   'P 1'
#
loop_
_entity.id
_entity.type
_entity.pdbx_description
1 polymer ?
#
loop_
_entity_poly.entity_id
_entity_poly.type
_entity_poly.pdbx_seq_one_letter_code
_entity_poly.pdbx_strand_id
1 'polypeptide(L)'
;MSENRFAYFIEALETLENLLHAETQAIAAKDLDTIDSIMSQKDDCLKNLLSAKDKLHGDPRNNDLANQRIDFVMNLQARNAKSFEILKDKTSERNNQKSTLSTNDGKARSAYLNN
;
A
#
# COMPACT_ATOMS: atom_id res chain seq x y z
N MET A 1 10.46 -29.98 -14.82
CA MET A 1 11.00 -29.33 -13.59
C MET A 1 11.09 -27.81 -13.73
N SER A 2 11.52 -27.25 -14.88
CA SER A 2 11.54 -25.79 -15.13
C SER A 2 10.14 -25.17 -15.22
N GLU A 3 9.20 -25.86 -15.86
CA GLU A 3 7.82 -25.40 -16.06
C GLU A 3 7.07 -25.16 -14.75
N ASN A 4 7.21 -26.06 -13.77
CA ASN A 4 6.61 -25.89 -12.44
C ASN A 4 7.14 -24.67 -11.69
N ARG A 5 8.43 -24.32 -11.89
CA ARG A 5 9.03 -23.14 -11.25
C ARG A 5 8.55 -21.85 -11.89
N PHE A 6 8.37 -21.87 -13.21
CA PHE A 6 7.80 -20.74 -13.92
C PHE A 6 6.32 -20.54 -13.58
N ALA A 7 5.54 -21.62 -13.51
CA ALA A 7 4.16 -21.57 -13.05
C ALA A 7 4.05 -20.97 -11.63
N TYR A 8 4.89 -21.41 -10.70
CA TYR A 8 4.96 -20.86 -9.36
C TYR A 8 5.33 -19.36 -9.34
N PHE A 9 6.23 -18.92 -10.23
CA PHE A 9 6.55 -17.50 -10.37
C PHE A 9 5.36 -16.68 -10.87
N ILE A 10 4.61 -17.19 -11.85
CA ILE A 10 3.39 -16.53 -12.35
C ILE A 10 2.32 -16.47 -11.26
N GLU A 11 2.11 -17.55 -10.52
CA GLU A 11 1.16 -17.60 -9.40
C GLU A 11 1.54 -16.58 -8.30
N ALA A 12 2.83 -16.43 -8.00
CA ALA A 12 3.31 -15.41 -7.08
C ALA A 12 3.07 -13.97 -7.59
N LEU A 13 3.21 -13.74 -8.90
CA LEU A 13 2.87 -12.45 -9.52
C LEU A 13 1.37 -12.16 -9.44
N GLU A 14 0.52 -13.15 -9.72
CA GLU A 14 -0.94 -13.02 -9.62
C GLU A 14 -1.39 -12.75 -8.18
N THR A 15 -0.76 -13.41 -7.21
CA THR A 15 -1.02 -13.16 -5.78
C THR A 15 -0.66 -11.73 -5.41
N LEU A 16 0.49 -11.22 -5.88
CA LEU A 16 0.91 -9.84 -5.64
C LEU A 16 -0.05 -8.85 -6.31
N GLU A 17 -0.50 -9.12 -7.52
CA GLU A 17 -1.49 -8.32 -8.25
C GLU A 17 -2.81 -8.20 -7.46
N ASN A 18 -3.31 -9.33 -6.93
CA ASN A 18 -4.51 -9.35 -6.10
C ASN A 18 -4.35 -8.52 -4.82
N LEU A 19 -3.19 -8.62 -4.15
CA LEU A 19 -2.88 -7.81 -2.97
C LEU A 19 -2.82 -6.32 -3.30
N LEU A 20 -2.27 -5.95 -4.46
CA LEU A 20 -2.26 -4.55 -4.91
C LEU A 20 -3.66 -4.04 -5.22
N HIS A 21 -4.56 -4.86 -5.76
CA HIS A 21 -5.96 -4.46 -5.93
C HIS A 21 -6.69 -4.28 -4.59
N ALA A 22 -6.45 -5.16 -3.63
CA ALA A 22 -6.97 -5.00 -2.27
C ALA A 22 -6.44 -3.70 -1.63
N GLU A 23 -5.14 -3.40 -1.81
CA GLU A 23 -4.52 -2.16 -1.34
C GLU A 23 -5.19 -0.92 -1.96
N THR A 24 -5.47 -0.93 -3.26
CA THR A 24 -6.20 0.16 -3.93
C THR A 24 -7.56 0.40 -3.27
N GLN A 25 -8.31 -0.66 -2.98
CA GLN A 25 -9.63 -0.57 -2.34
C GLN A 25 -9.53 -0.07 -0.90
N ALA A 26 -8.55 -0.57 -0.13
CA ALA A 26 -8.33 -0.14 1.25
C ALA A 26 -7.90 1.34 1.34
N ILE A 27 -7.02 1.81 0.43
CA ILE A 27 -6.66 3.23 0.30
C ILE A 27 -7.88 4.09 -0.03
N ALA A 28 -8.71 3.65 -0.97
CA ALA A 28 -9.93 4.38 -1.32
C ALA A 28 -10.93 4.46 -0.15
N ALA A 29 -11.05 3.36 0.63
CA ALA A 29 -11.84 3.30 1.85
C ALA A 29 -11.21 4.04 3.04
N LYS A 30 -9.93 4.40 2.96
CA LYS A 30 -9.13 5.00 4.04
C LYS A 30 -9.04 4.11 5.29
N ASP A 31 -9.05 2.80 5.07
CA ASP A 31 -8.97 1.80 6.13
C ASP A 31 -7.50 1.48 6.42
N LEU A 32 -6.93 2.17 7.42
CA LEU A 32 -5.51 2.06 7.76
C LEU A 32 -5.16 0.66 8.30
N ASP A 33 -6.04 0.04 9.09
CA ASP A 33 -5.80 -1.29 9.66
C ASP A 33 -5.71 -2.34 8.55
N THR A 34 -6.61 -2.26 7.57
CA THR A 34 -6.57 -3.13 6.40
C THR A 34 -5.35 -2.86 5.52
N ILE A 35 -4.94 -1.59 5.34
CA ILE A 35 -3.71 -1.23 4.61
C ILE A 35 -2.49 -1.87 5.29
N ASP A 36 -2.35 -1.75 6.61
CA ASP A 36 -1.23 -2.32 7.36
C ASP A 36 -1.18 -3.85 7.24
N SER A 37 -2.34 -4.51 7.32
CA SER A 37 -2.45 -5.96 7.09
C SER A 37 -1.99 -6.36 5.68
N ILE A 38 -2.41 -5.60 4.66
CA ILE A 38 -2.02 -5.84 3.28
C ILE A 38 -0.53 -5.61 3.07
N MET A 39 0.06 -4.59 3.71
CA MET A 39 1.51 -4.34 3.63
C MET A 39 2.31 -5.55 4.16
N SER A 40 1.92 -6.11 5.30
CA SER A 40 2.56 -7.32 5.84
C SER A 40 2.45 -8.51 4.88
N GLN A 41 1.29 -8.72 4.27
CA GLN A 41 1.09 -9.80 3.30
C GLN A 41 1.90 -9.60 2.02
N LYS A 42 2.02 -8.35 1.56
CA LYS A 42 2.85 -7.99 0.40
C LYS A 42 4.32 -8.28 0.63
N ASP A 43 4.84 -8.00 1.83
CA ASP A 43 6.24 -8.29 2.16
C ASP A 43 6.55 -9.80 2.04
N ASP A 44 5.66 -10.64 2.54
CA ASP A 44 5.83 -12.10 2.44
C ASP A 44 5.63 -12.60 1.01
N CYS A 45 4.66 -12.05 0.28
CA CYS A 45 4.45 -12.36 -1.13
C CYS A 45 5.68 -11.97 -1.98
N LEU A 46 6.30 -10.81 -1.72
CA LEU A 46 7.50 -10.35 -2.42
C LEU A 46 8.71 -11.25 -2.13
N LYS A 47 8.89 -11.69 -0.88
CA LYS A 47 9.93 -12.68 -0.56
C LYS A 47 9.74 -13.97 -1.35
N ASN A 48 8.49 -14.46 -1.43
CA ASN A 48 8.15 -15.65 -2.19
C ASN A 48 8.38 -15.46 -3.70
N LEU A 49 8.01 -14.30 -4.25
CA LEU A 49 8.22 -13.95 -5.65
C LEU A 49 9.71 -13.86 -6.00
N LEU A 50 10.52 -13.22 -5.15
CA LEU A 50 11.97 -13.14 -5.33
C LEU A 50 12.61 -14.54 -5.24
N SER A 51 12.20 -15.36 -4.26
CA SER A 51 12.64 -16.75 -4.18
C SER A 51 12.23 -17.57 -5.41
N ALA A 52 11.03 -17.34 -5.96
CA ALA A 52 10.58 -17.98 -7.18
C ALA A 52 11.44 -17.56 -8.38
N LYS A 53 11.73 -16.26 -8.50
CA LYS A 53 12.60 -15.68 -9.52
C LYS A 53 14.00 -16.29 -9.47
N ASP A 54 14.60 -16.40 -8.29
CA ASP A 54 15.96 -16.94 -8.13
C ASP A 54 16.06 -18.43 -8.53
N LYS A 55 14.94 -19.15 -8.50
CA LYS A 55 14.85 -20.55 -8.93
C LYS A 55 14.69 -20.70 -10.45
N LEU A 56 14.43 -19.61 -11.17
CA LEU A 56 14.38 -19.58 -12.63
C LEU A 56 15.80 -19.60 -13.20
N HIS A 57 16.00 -20.38 -14.27
CA HIS A 57 17.30 -20.50 -14.93
C HIS A 57 17.59 -19.37 -15.93
N GLY A 58 16.74 -18.35 -16.01
CA GLY A 58 16.85 -17.23 -16.93
C GLY A 58 16.00 -16.05 -16.48
N ASP A 59 16.16 -14.91 -17.15
CA ASP A 59 15.39 -13.71 -16.85
C ASP A 59 13.90 -13.95 -17.14
N PRO A 60 13.00 -13.82 -16.15
CA PRO A 60 11.56 -13.93 -16.40
C PRO A 60 11.05 -12.91 -17.42
N ARG A 61 11.74 -11.78 -17.63
CA ARG A 61 11.37 -10.80 -18.66
C ARG A 61 11.57 -11.29 -20.09
N ASN A 62 12.29 -12.39 -20.30
CA ASN A 62 12.41 -13.02 -21.62
C ASN A 62 11.12 -13.73 -22.06
N ASN A 63 10.15 -13.89 -21.16
CA ASN A 63 8.83 -14.41 -21.48
C ASN A 63 7.82 -13.26 -21.53
N ASP A 64 7.09 -13.14 -22.65
CA ASP A 64 6.17 -12.02 -22.89
C ASP A 64 5.08 -11.90 -21.81
N LEU A 65 4.52 -13.03 -21.37
CA LEU A 65 3.48 -13.06 -20.34
C LEU A 65 4.03 -12.54 -19.00
N ALA A 66 5.18 -13.05 -18.58
CA ALA A 66 5.83 -12.60 -17.36
C ALA A 66 6.25 -11.13 -17.45
N ASN A 67 6.80 -10.69 -18.58
CA ASN A 67 7.21 -9.30 -18.77
C ASN A 67 6.01 -8.34 -18.66
N GLN A 68 4.90 -8.63 -19.34
CA GLN A 68 3.68 -7.83 -19.26
C GLN A 68 3.12 -7.76 -17.84
N ARG A 69 3.08 -8.89 -17.12
CA ARG A 69 2.60 -8.92 -15.74
C ARG A 69 3.51 -8.17 -14.78
N ILE A 70 4.84 -8.30 -14.93
CA ILE A 70 5.79 -7.52 -14.13
C ILE A 70 5.55 -6.04 -14.32
N ASP A 71 5.44 -5.57 -15.57
CA ASP A 71 5.21 -4.16 -15.85
C ASP A 71 3.84 -3.69 -15.32
N PHE A 72 2.80 -4.53 -15.40
CA PHE A 72 1.49 -4.24 -14.82
C PHE A 72 1.55 -4.07 -13.30
N VAL A 73 2.15 -5.03 -12.59
CA VAL A 73 2.32 -4.99 -11.13
C VAL A 73 3.13 -3.77 -10.69
N MET A 74 4.22 -3.44 -11.41
CA MET A 74 5.05 -2.27 -11.11
C MET A 74 4.25 -0.96 -11.27
N ASN A 75 3.46 -0.85 -12.33
CA ASN A 75 2.59 0.31 -12.54
C ASN A 75 1.51 0.43 -11.47
N LEU A 76 0.89 -0.69 -11.07
CA LEU A 76 -0.13 -0.70 -10.03
C LEU A 76 0.46 -0.30 -8.67
N GLN A 77 1.64 -0.81 -8.34
CA GLN A 77 2.34 -0.44 -7.12
C GLN A 77 2.72 1.04 -7.08
N ALA A 78 3.20 1.61 -8.19
CA ALA A 78 3.49 3.04 -8.27
C ALA A 78 2.23 3.90 -8.07
N ARG A 79 1.10 3.48 -8.64
CA ARG A 79 -0.20 4.17 -8.46
C ARG A 79 -0.70 4.08 -7.03
N ASN A 80 -0.58 2.92 -6.39
CA ASN A 80 -0.98 2.73 -4.99
C ASN A 80 -0.12 3.57 -4.06
N ALA A 81 1.21 3.56 -4.23
CA ALA A 81 2.13 4.36 -3.43
C ALA A 81 1.78 5.86 -3.49
N LYS A 82 1.55 6.39 -4.70
CA LYS A 82 1.12 7.78 -4.88
C LYS A 82 -0.24 8.07 -4.23
N SER A 83 -1.19 7.15 -4.32
CA SER A 83 -2.52 7.31 -3.72
C SER A 83 -2.45 7.31 -2.19
N PHE A 84 -1.60 6.45 -1.62
CA PHE A 84 -1.34 6.39 -0.18
C PHE A 84 -0.64 7.64 0.34
N GLU A 85 0.34 8.18 -0.39
CA GLU A 85 1.01 9.44 -0.05
C GLU A 85 -0.01 10.59 0.06
N ILE A 86 -0.90 10.72 -0.94
CA ILE A 86 -1.98 11.72 -0.91
C ILE A 86 -2.93 11.50 0.28
N LEU A 87 -3.23 10.25 0.65
CA LEU A 87 -4.06 9.94 1.81
C LEU A 87 -3.39 10.36 3.12
N LYS A 88 -2.09 10.09 3.25
CA LYS A 88 -1.28 10.45 4.42
C LYS A 88 -1.19 11.97 4.60
N ASP A 89 -0.98 12.71 3.51
CA ASP A 89 -0.91 14.17 3.55
C ASP A 89 -2.22 14.79 4.02
N LYS A 90 -3.36 14.35 3.45
CA LYS A 90 -4.70 14.81 3.87
C LYS A 90 -5.01 14.51 5.33
N THR A 91 -4.54 13.37 5.84
CA THR A 91 -4.74 12.99 7.25
C THR A 91 -3.90 13.87 8.17
N SER A 92 -2.68 14.21 7.75
CA SER A 92 -1.77 15.11 8.48
C SER A 92 -2.31 16.54 8.55
N GLU A 93 -2.83 17.07 7.44
CA GLU A 93 -3.47 18.40 7.38
C GLU A 93 -4.69 18.50 8.31
N ARG A 94 -5.56 17.48 8.31
CA ARG A 94 -6.76 17.44 9.16
C ARG A 94 -6.41 17.43 10.65
N ASN A 95 -5.35 16.75 11.05
CA ASN A 95 -4.91 16.71 12.44
C ASN A 95 -4.35 18.07 12.91
N ASN A 96 -3.65 18.81 12.03
CA ASN A 96 -3.15 20.15 12.32
C ASN A 96 -4.25 21.22 12.42
N GLN A 97 -5.35 21.08 11.67
CA GLN A 97 -6.53 21.95 11.82
C GLN A 97 -7.31 21.68 13.12
N LYS A 98 -7.37 20.42 13.56
CA LYS A 98 -8.04 20.05 14.81
C LYS A 98 -7.29 20.57 16.06
N SER A 99 -5.97 20.63 16.02
CA SER A 99 -5.16 21.16 17.13
C SER A 99 -5.23 22.68 17.27
N THR A 100 -5.50 23.41 16.19
CA THR A 100 -5.63 24.88 16.20
C THR A 100 -7.00 25.39 16.65
N LEU A 101 -8.05 24.57 16.58
CA LEU A 101 -9.38 24.93 17.11
C LEU A 101 -9.54 24.70 18.63
N SER A 102 -8.68 23.91 19.26
CA SER A 102 -8.88 23.48 20.67
C SER A 102 -8.35 24.46 21.73
N THR A 103 -7.74 25.59 21.36
CA THR A 103 -7.01 26.45 22.31
C THR A 103 -7.73 27.74 22.72
N ASN A 104 -8.96 28.00 22.26
CA ASN A 104 -9.65 29.27 22.51
C ASN A 104 -10.82 29.22 23.53
N ASP A 105 -11.26 28.06 23.99
CA ASP A 105 -12.38 27.97 24.95
C ASP A 105 -12.01 28.27 26.42
N GLY A 106 -10.74 28.48 26.73
CA GLY A 106 -10.26 28.70 28.10
C GLY A 106 -10.26 30.15 28.59
N LYS A 107 -10.36 31.16 27.70
CA LYS A 107 -10.18 32.58 28.08
C LYS A 107 -11.47 33.37 28.27
N ALA A 108 -12.63 32.87 27.84
CA ALA A 108 -13.89 33.60 27.94
C ALA A 108 -14.58 33.48 29.32
N ARG A 109 -14.19 32.53 30.18
CA ARG A 109 -14.85 32.28 31.48
C ARG A 109 -14.32 33.11 32.65
N SER A 110 -13.16 33.75 32.54
CA SER A 110 -12.54 34.47 33.66
C SER A 110 -13.06 35.90 33.87
N ALA A 111 -13.97 36.39 33.02
CA ALA A 111 -14.52 37.75 33.13
C ALA A 111 -15.78 37.86 34.01
N TYR A 112 -16.39 36.74 34.44
CA TYR A 112 -17.69 36.73 35.13
C TYR A 112 -17.66 36.24 36.59
N LEU A 113 -16.50 36.00 37.19
CA LEU A 113 -16.38 35.40 38.52
C LEU A 113 -15.76 36.28 39.61
N ASN A 114 -15.55 37.58 39.37
CA ASN A 114 -15.22 38.53 40.43
C ASN A 114 -16.40 39.48 40.68
N ASN A 115 -17.26 39.09 41.62
CA ASN A 115 -18.07 40.00 42.44
C ASN A 115 -18.08 39.46 43.87
#